data_AF-A0A6J5WLM0-F1
#
_entry.id   AF-A0A6J5WLM0-F1
#
_cell.length_a   1.000
_cell.length_b   1.000
_cell.length_c   1.000
_cell.angle_alpha   90.00
_cell.angle_beta   90.00
_cell.angle_gamma   90.00
#
_symmetry.space_group_name_H-M   'P 1'
#
loop_
_entity.id
_entity.type
_entity.pdbx_description
1 polymer ?
#
loop_
_entity_poly.entity_id
_entity_poly.type
_entity_poly.pdbx_seq_one_letter_code
_entity_poly.pdbx_strand_id
1 'polypeptide(L)'
;MGTRVPWRKLAPQATMRGTNLHWDDLARYLSAYSKQGKTVYLTAAPQSPFPDAWVGGALKTGLFDNVWVQFYNNPPCQYSSGDLSNLENAWKQWISDIPATKIFLGLPAAPAAAGSGFIPVADLTSKVLPAIKGSPKYGGVMLWSKYYDDQTNYSSSIKSHV
;
A
#
# COMPACT_ATOMS: atom_id res chain seq x y z
N MET A 1 -35.05 52.18 -8.00
CA MET A 1 -35.60 50.82 -7.83
C MET A 1 -34.64 49.84 -8.47
N GLY A 2 -33.76 49.23 -7.66
CA GLY A 2 -32.72 48.31 -8.13
C GLY A 2 -33.27 46.89 -8.33
N THR A 3 -33.09 46.35 -9.53
CA THR A 3 -33.47 45.00 -9.90
C THR A 3 -32.48 43.99 -9.30
N ARG A 4 -32.96 43.12 -8.41
CA ARG A 4 -32.17 42.02 -7.85
C ARG A 4 -32.03 40.92 -8.90
N VAL A 5 -30.79 40.64 -9.30
CA VAL A 5 -30.43 39.46 -10.10
C VAL A 5 -30.55 38.22 -9.20
N PRO A 6 -31.28 37.15 -9.60
CA PRO A 6 -31.37 35.95 -8.79
C PRO A 6 -30.07 35.15 -8.88
N TRP A 7 -29.46 34.90 -7.74
CA TRP A 7 -28.32 34.01 -7.59
C TRP A 7 -28.67 32.63 -8.15
N ARG A 8 -27.97 32.25 -9.24
CA ARG A 8 -28.00 30.90 -9.78
C ARG A 8 -27.69 29.93 -8.65
N LYS A 9 -28.55 28.92 -8.51
CA LYS A 9 -28.31 27.72 -7.71
C LYS A 9 -26.89 27.24 -7.99
N LEU A 10 -26.04 27.28 -6.97
CA LEU A 10 -24.75 26.62 -6.97
C LEU A 10 -25.00 25.15 -7.31
N ALA A 11 -24.33 24.68 -8.37
CA ALA A 11 -24.26 23.26 -8.66
C ALA A 11 -23.76 22.52 -7.41
N PRO A 12 -24.26 21.30 -7.12
CA PRO A 12 -23.71 20.51 -6.03
C PRO A 12 -22.20 20.38 -6.24
N GLN A 13 -21.43 20.65 -5.18
CA GLN A 13 -19.99 20.40 -5.14
C GLN A 13 -19.76 18.95 -5.59
N ALA A 14 -19.33 18.80 -6.84
CA ALA A 14 -18.74 17.57 -7.30
C ALA A 14 -17.51 17.36 -6.44
N THR A 15 -17.63 16.50 -5.43
CA THR A 15 -16.46 15.93 -4.77
C THR A 15 -15.71 15.22 -5.88
N MET A 16 -14.57 15.76 -6.32
CA MET A 16 -13.68 15.06 -7.24
C MET A 16 -13.19 13.80 -6.51
N ARG A 17 -13.95 12.71 -6.61
CA ARG A 17 -13.44 11.40 -6.25
C ARG A 17 -12.37 11.04 -7.28
N GLY A 18 -11.29 10.43 -6.82
CA GLY A 18 -10.29 9.86 -7.72
C GLY A 18 -10.94 8.87 -8.69
N THR A 19 -10.29 8.64 -9.83
CA THR A 19 -10.65 7.60 -10.79
C THR A 19 -9.63 6.45 -10.69
N ASN A 20 -10.06 5.24 -11.04
CA ASN A 20 -9.17 4.08 -11.20
C ASN A 20 -8.65 3.93 -12.64
N LEU A 21 -8.99 4.85 -13.54
CA LEU A 21 -8.54 4.87 -14.93
C LEU A 21 -7.16 5.52 -15.06
N HIS A 22 -6.42 5.13 -16.10
CA HIS A 22 -5.17 5.75 -16.59
C HIS A 22 -3.92 5.62 -15.69
N TRP A 23 -3.99 4.92 -14.56
CA TRP A 23 -2.80 4.65 -13.74
C TRP A 23 -1.76 3.77 -14.46
N ASP A 24 -2.22 2.89 -15.34
CA ASP A 24 -1.39 2.07 -16.23
C ASP A 24 -0.74 2.91 -17.33
N ASP A 25 -1.47 3.84 -17.95
CA ASP A 25 -0.93 4.80 -18.91
C ASP A 25 0.16 5.66 -18.25
N LEU A 26 -0.11 6.18 -17.04
CA LEU A 26 0.86 6.95 -16.27
C LEU A 26 2.14 6.13 -16.00
N ALA A 27 2.01 4.87 -15.58
CA ALA A 27 3.14 4.00 -15.36
C ALA A 27 3.98 3.79 -16.64
N ARG A 28 3.33 3.59 -17.79
CA ARG A 28 4.01 3.45 -19.08
C ARG A 28 4.75 4.73 -19.48
N TYR A 29 4.12 5.89 -19.33
CA TYR A 29 4.75 7.17 -19.68
C TYR A 29 5.94 7.49 -18.78
N LEU A 30 5.82 7.28 -17.47
CA LEU A 30 6.94 7.48 -16.54
C LEU A 30 8.09 6.50 -16.82
N SER A 31 7.78 5.22 -17.05
CA SER A 31 8.79 4.20 -17.38
C SER A 31 9.56 4.56 -18.65
N ALA A 32 8.89 5.12 -19.66
CA ALA A 32 9.53 5.51 -20.92
C ALA A 32 10.65 6.56 -20.75
N TYR A 33 10.58 7.42 -19.73
CA TYR A 33 11.64 8.39 -19.43
C TYR A 33 12.96 7.74 -19.02
N SER A 34 12.94 6.49 -18.53
CA SER A 34 14.16 5.74 -18.21
C SER A 34 15.08 5.57 -19.43
N LYS A 35 14.52 5.59 -20.65
CA LYS A 35 15.28 5.53 -21.91
C LYS A 35 16.11 6.79 -22.19
N GLN A 36 15.91 7.88 -21.45
CA GLN A 36 16.64 9.13 -21.59
C GLN A 36 17.91 9.20 -20.72
N GLY A 37 18.25 8.10 -20.03
CA GLY A 37 19.54 7.90 -19.38
C GLY A 37 19.45 7.66 -17.87
N LYS A 38 18.52 8.31 -17.16
CA LYS A 38 18.31 8.09 -15.73
C LYS A 38 17.07 7.22 -15.49
N THR A 39 17.26 6.07 -14.85
CA THR A 39 16.17 5.16 -14.47
C THR A 39 15.15 5.87 -13.58
N VAL A 40 13.88 5.73 -13.94
CA VAL A 40 12.73 6.16 -13.14
C VAL A 40 12.17 4.92 -12.43
N TYR A 41 12.37 4.85 -11.11
CA TYR A 41 11.80 3.78 -10.29
C TYR A 41 10.32 3.99 -10.06
N LEU A 42 9.53 2.94 -10.22
CA LEU A 42 8.09 2.96 -10.01
C LEU A 42 7.74 2.14 -8.78
N THR A 43 6.98 2.76 -7.88
CA THR A 43 6.49 2.13 -6.67
C THR A 43 5.01 2.38 -6.48
N ALA A 44 4.32 1.45 -5.84
CA ALA A 44 2.90 1.54 -5.53
C ALA A 44 2.62 1.05 -4.12
N ALA A 45 1.61 1.62 -3.48
CA ALA A 45 1.12 1.18 -2.18
C ALA A 45 -0.38 0.81 -2.27
N PRO A 46 -0.74 -0.32 -2.92
CA PRO A 46 -2.13 -0.75 -3.00
C PRO A 46 -2.67 -1.11 -1.61
N GLN A 47 -4.00 -1.12 -1.46
CA GLN A 47 -4.62 -1.77 -0.31
C GLN A 47 -4.47 -3.29 -0.41
N SER A 48 -4.56 -3.99 0.71
CA SER A 48 -4.41 -5.45 0.76
C SER A 48 -5.51 -6.28 0.08
N PRO A 49 -6.79 -5.83 -0.04
CA PRO A 49 -7.78 -6.57 -0.82
C PRO A 49 -7.35 -6.69 -2.28
N PHE A 50 -7.41 -7.91 -2.83
CA PHE A 50 -6.97 -8.21 -4.18
C PHE A 50 -8.14 -8.53 -5.11
N PRO A 51 -8.16 -8.01 -6.36
CA PRO A 51 -7.24 -7.01 -6.89
C PRO A 51 -7.51 -5.62 -6.28
N ASP A 52 -6.47 -4.78 -6.20
CA ASP A 52 -6.64 -3.40 -5.76
C ASP A 52 -7.50 -2.62 -6.77
N ALA A 53 -8.55 -1.96 -6.26
CA ALA A 53 -9.57 -1.29 -7.07
C ALA A 53 -9.06 -0.06 -7.85
N TRP A 54 -7.93 0.51 -7.44
CA TRP A 54 -7.41 1.78 -7.96
C TRP A 54 -6.20 1.57 -8.86
N VAL A 55 -5.21 0.82 -8.39
CA VAL A 55 -3.93 0.63 -9.08
C VAL A 55 -3.75 -0.77 -9.64
N GLY A 56 -4.74 -1.66 -9.51
CA GLY A 56 -4.66 -3.03 -10.01
C GLY A 56 -4.34 -3.12 -11.52
N GLY A 57 -4.89 -2.22 -12.34
CA GLY A 57 -4.55 -2.12 -13.76
C GLY A 57 -3.08 -1.75 -13.99
N ALA A 58 -2.57 -0.78 -13.24
CA ALA A 58 -1.18 -0.34 -13.33
C ALA A 58 -0.20 -1.45 -12.90
N LEU A 59 -0.51 -2.17 -11.83
CA LEU A 59 0.35 -3.25 -11.32
C LEU A 59 0.50 -4.41 -12.32
N LYS A 60 -0.54 -4.69 -13.12
CA LYS A 60 -0.49 -5.71 -14.18
C LYS A 60 0.45 -5.37 -15.34
N THR A 61 0.92 -4.12 -15.45
CA THR A 61 1.89 -3.73 -16.49
C THR A 61 3.26 -4.35 -16.28
N GLY A 62 3.59 -4.80 -15.06
CA GLY A 62 4.91 -5.31 -14.71
C GLY A 62 6.01 -4.25 -14.64
N LEU A 63 5.64 -2.96 -14.59
CA LEU A 63 6.59 -1.85 -14.58
C LEU A 63 7.03 -1.42 -13.18
N PHE A 64 6.42 -1.96 -12.13
CA PHE A 64 6.67 -1.56 -10.74
C PHE A 64 7.83 -2.35 -10.13
N ASP A 65 8.84 -1.63 -9.65
CA ASP A 65 10.01 -2.21 -8.98
C ASP A 65 9.65 -2.70 -7.57
N ASN A 66 8.95 -1.86 -6.81
CA ASN A 66 8.59 -2.13 -5.42
C ASN A 66 7.09 -1.90 -5.18
N VAL A 67 6.41 -2.88 -4.60
CA VAL A 67 4.99 -2.78 -4.24
C VAL A 67 4.83 -2.94 -2.72
N TRP A 68 4.29 -1.93 -2.05
CA TRP A 68 4.18 -1.85 -0.59
C TRP A 68 2.72 -2.05 -0.18
N VAL A 69 2.26 -3.30 -0.18
CA VAL A 69 0.86 -3.63 0.06
C VAL A 69 0.46 -3.25 1.48
N GLN A 70 -0.61 -2.48 1.65
CA GLN A 70 -1.06 -1.98 2.94
C GLN A 70 -1.91 -3.05 3.66
N PHE A 71 -1.30 -3.80 4.56
CA PHE A 71 -1.93 -4.87 5.36
C PHE A 71 -2.59 -4.34 6.64
N TYR A 72 -3.33 -3.24 6.51
CA TYR A 72 -4.05 -2.58 7.60
C TYR A 72 -5.31 -1.88 7.09
N ASN A 73 -6.21 -1.50 8.01
CA ASN A 73 -7.55 -0.97 7.73
C ASN A 73 -8.45 -1.87 6.87
N ASN A 74 -8.10 -3.15 6.72
CA ASN A 74 -8.79 -4.11 5.86
C ASN A 74 -8.89 -5.47 6.57
N PRO A 75 -9.94 -5.70 7.39
CA PRO A 75 -10.12 -6.94 8.15
C PRO A 75 -9.95 -8.26 7.37
N PRO A 76 -10.39 -8.39 6.09
CA PRO A 76 -10.26 -9.64 5.34
C PRO A 76 -8.82 -10.07 5.02
N CYS A 77 -7.85 -9.18 5.16
CA CYS A 77 -6.49 -9.40 4.69
C CYS A 77 -5.42 -8.82 5.63
N GLN A 78 -5.78 -8.29 6.79
CA GLN A 78 -4.82 -7.81 7.79
C GLN A 78 -4.60 -8.83 8.91
N TYR A 79 -3.59 -8.57 9.74
CA TYR A 79 -3.41 -9.30 10.99
C TYR A 79 -4.54 -8.96 11.98
N SER A 80 -5.07 -9.99 12.64
CA SER A 80 -6.01 -9.85 13.76
C SER A 80 -5.38 -10.51 14.98
N SER A 81 -5.50 -9.92 16.17
CA SER A 81 -4.81 -10.36 17.40
C SER A 81 -4.67 -11.89 17.56
N GLY A 82 -3.51 -12.43 17.19
CA GLY A 82 -3.18 -13.86 17.29
C GLY A 82 -3.39 -14.70 16.01
N ASP A 83 -4.10 -14.18 15.02
CA ASP A 83 -4.43 -14.84 13.75
C ASP A 83 -3.75 -14.16 12.54
N LEU A 84 -2.87 -14.93 11.91
CA LEU A 84 -2.11 -14.57 10.71
C LEU A 84 -2.80 -14.99 9.41
N SER A 85 -3.82 -15.86 9.46
CA SER A 85 -4.33 -16.59 8.30
C SER A 85 -4.77 -15.67 7.16
N ASN A 86 -5.51 -14.60 7.48
CA ASN A 86 -5.99 -13.63 6.49
C ASN A 86 -4.84 -12.89 5.80
N LEU A 87 -3.86 -12.43 6.58
CA LEU A 87 -2.69 -11.75 6.04
C LEU A 87 -1.83 -12.69 5.19
N GLU A 88 -1.58 -13.91 5.65
CA GLU A 88 -0.76 -14.88 4.92
C GLU A 88 -1.41 -15.30 3.59
N ASN A 89 -2.73 -15.52 3.59
CA ASN A 89 -3.48 -15.83 2.37
C ASN A 89 -3.42 -14.68 1.36
N ALA A 90 -3.64 -13.44 1.82
CA ALA A 90 -3.51 -12.27 0.96
C ALA A 90 -2.07 -12.09 0.46
N TRP A 91 -1.07 -12.26 1.32
CA TRP A 91 0.34 -12.20 0.94
C TRP A 91 0.67 -13.20 -0.19
N LYS A 92 0.24 -14.46 -0.06
CA LYS A 92 0.40 -15.50 -1.08
C LYS A 92 -0.23 -15.10 -2.42
N GLN A 93 -1.41 -14.50 -2.39
CA GLN A 93 -2.08 -13.99 -3.59
C GLN A 93 -1.27 -12.86 -4.25
N TRP A 94 -0.83 -11.87 -3.47
CA TRP A 94 -0.02 -10.76 -3.97
C TRP A 94 1.30 -11.19 -4.61
N ILE A 95 2.03 -12.12 -3.99
CA ILE A 95 3.30 -12.61 -4.56
C ILE A 95 3.10 -13.53 -5.78
N SER A 96 1.95 -14.21 -5.89
CA SER A 96 1.61 -15.04 -7.05
C SER A 96 1.24 -14.18 -8.26
N ASP A 97 0.32 -13.25 -8.06
CA ASP A 97 -0.46 -12.69 -9.18
C ASP A 97 0.09 -11.35 -9.70
N ILE A 98 0.99 -10.69 -8.96
CA ILE A 98 1.59 -9.41 -9.38
C ILE A 98 3.00 -9.61 -9.96
N PRO A 99 3.26 -9.13 -11.20
CA PRO A 99 4.58 -9.13 -11.82
C PRO A 99 5.45 -7.97 -11.29
N ALA A 100 5.74 -7.96 -9.99
CA ALA A 100 6.66 -7.00 -9.35
C ALA A 100 7.98 -7.68 -8.95
N THR A 101 9.07 -6.90 -8.97
CA THR A 101 10.40 -7.37 -8.55
C THR A 101 10.43 -7.64 -7.05
N LYS A 102 9.95 -6.69 -6.24
CA LYS A 102 9.86 -6.80 -4.79
C LYS A 102 8.50 -6.38 -4.26
N ILE A 103 8.01 -7.13 -3.29
CA ILE A 103 6.79 -6.87 -2.53
C ILE A 103 7.16 -6.69 -1.06
N PHE A 104 6.64 -5.63 -0.45
CA PHE A 104 6.90 -5.23 0.91
C PHE A 104 5.62 -5.34 1.73
N LEU A 105 5.76 -5.77 2.98
CA LEU A 105 4.67 -5.80 3.95
C LEU A 105 4.46 -4.39 4.52
N GLY A 106 3.40 -3.71 4.12
CA GLY A 106 3.04 -2.38 4.63
C GLY A 106 2.25 -2.47 5.94
N LEU A 107 2.75 -1.85 7.00
CA LEU A 107 2.19 -1.90 8.35
C LEU A 107 2.09 -0.50 8.99
N PRO A 108 1.13 -0.29 9.91
CA PRO A 108 1.15 0.87 10.77
C PRO A 108 2.27 0.74 11.80
N ALA A 109 3.02 1.80 12.03
CA ALA A 109 4.12 1.85 13.00
C ALA A 109 3.63 1.93 14.46
N ALA A 110 2.37 2.29 14.68
CA ALA A 110 1.75 2.35 16.00
C ALA A 110 0.28 1.94 15.94
N PRO A 111 -0.34 1.50 17.06
CA PRO A 111 -1.78 1.24 17.11
C PRO A 111 -2.62 2.45 16.69
N ALA A 112 -2.16 3.66 16.98
CA ALA A 112 -2.85 4.91 16.63
C ALA A 112 -2.65 5.36 15.17
N ALA A 113 -1.80 4.69 14.38
CA ALA A 113 -1.49 5.08 13.01
C ALA A 113 -2.52 4.58 11.98
N ALA A 114 -3.39 3.65 12.38
CA ALA A 114 -4.44 3.08 11.57
C ALA A 114 -5.65 2.73 12.44
N GLY A 115 -6.83 2.58 11.84
CA GLY A 115 -8.02 2.12 12.56
C GLY A 115 -7.94 0.64 12.96
N SER A 116 -7.17 -0.17 12.25
CA SER A 116 -6.91 -1.58 12.59
C SER A 116 -5.71 -2.14 11.82
N GLY A 117 -5.26 -3.36 12.18
CA GLY A 117 -4.18 -4.07 11.50
C GLY A 117 -2.77 -3.83 12.05
N PHE A 118 -2.65 -3.19 13.22
CA PHE A 118 -1.36 -3.12 13.92
C PHE A 118 -0.90 -4.49 14.40
N ILE A 119 0.38 -4.79 14.21
CA ILE A 119 1.01 -6.03 14.62
C ILE A 119 1.99 -5.71 15.75
N PRO A 120 1.90 -6.33 16.93
CA PRO A 120 2.94 -6.20 17.94
C PRO A 120 4.28 -6.75 17.44
N VAL A 121 5.39 -6.14 17.85
CA VAL A 121 6.75 -6.56 17.44
C VAL A 121 6.97 -8.05 17.66
N ALA A 122 6.57 -8.59 18.82
CA ALA A 122 6.72 -10.00 19.14
C ALA A 122 5.99 -10.93 18.15
N ASP A 123 4.78 -10.56 17.71
CA ASP A 123 4.02 -11.32 16.72
C ASP A 123 4.60 -11.17 15.32
N LEU A 124 5.03 -9.96 14.95
CA LEU A 124 5.67 -9.71 13.66
C LEU A 124 6.93 -10.58 13.51
N THR A 125 7.81 -10.60 14.51
CA THR A 125 9.09 -11.33 14.42
C THR A 125 8.96 -12.84 14.59
N SER A 126 8.05 -13.32 15.45
CA SER A 126 7.92 -14.75 15.74
C SER A 126 6.95 -15.50 14.84
N LYS A 127 5.98 -14.81 14.21
CA LYS A 127 4.92 -15.45 13.40
C LYS A 127 4.93 -14.96 11.96
N VAL A 128 4.81 -13.64 11.76
CA VAL A 128 4.54 -13.07 10.43
C VAL A 128 5.77 -13.15 9.52
N LEU A 129 6.91 -12.63 9.96
CA LEU A 129 8.14 -12.64 9.15
C LEU A 129 8.58 -14.06 8.75
N PRO A 130 8.60 -15.07 9.65
CA PRO A 130 8.88 -16.45 9.27
C PRO A 130 7.98 -17.00 8.16
N ALA A 131 6.70 -16.62 8.15
CA ALA A 131 5.74 -17.09 7.15
C ALA A 131 5.94 -16.45 5.76
N ILE A 132 6.38 -15.18 5.71
CA ILE A 132 6.43 -14.42 4.44
C ILE A 132 7.83 -14.31 3.81
N LYS A 133 8.90 -14.38 4.61
CA LYS A 133 10.28 -14.15 4.15
C LYS A 133 10.83 -15.23 3.21
N GLY A 134 10.20 -16.41 3.16
CA GLY A 134 10.60 -17.49 2.25
C GLY A 134 10.38 -17.17 0.77
N SER A 135 9.59 -16.15 0.43
CA SER A 135 9.36 -15.74 -0.94
C SER A 135 10.55 -14.95 -1.52
N PRO A 136 11.03 -15.26 -2.74
CA PRO A 136 12.07 -14.46 -3.40
C PRO A 136 11.61 -13.02 -3.71
N LYS A 137 10.29 -12.80 -3.76
CA LYS A 137 9.68 -11.46 -3.94
C LYS A 137 9.64 -10.66 -2.63
N TYR A 138 9.91 -11.23 -1.46
CA TYR A 138 9.99 -10.45 -0.24
C TYR A 138 11.09 -9.38 -0.35
N GLY A 139 10.70 -8.12 -0.14
CA GLY A 139 11.57 -6.94 -0.20
C GLY A 139 11.84 -6.30 1.17
N GLY A 140 10.98 -6.55 2.16
CA GLY A 140 11.07 -5.92 3.47
C GLY A 140 9.71 -5.50 4.04
N VAL A 141 9.74 -4.54 4.95
CA VAL A 141 8.57 -3.93 5.59
C VAL A 141 8.53 -2.44 5.25
N MET A 142 7.33 -1.93 4.99
CA MET A 142 7.03 -0.51 4.87
C MET A 142 6.25 -0.06 6.10
N LEU A 143 6.58 1.10 6.67
CA LEU A 143 5.95 1.60 7.89
C LEU A 143 5.20 2.92 7.64
N TRP A 144 3.93 2.92 8.00
CA TRP A 144 3.10 4.12 8.10
C TRP A 144 3.01 4.56 9.57
N SER A 145 3.65 5.64 10.00
CA SER A 145 4.55 6.53 9.28
C SER A 145 5.71 6.94 10.21
N LYS A 146 6.67 7.71 9.71
CA LYS A 146 7.82 8.19 10.49
C LYS A 146 7.43 8.83 11.82
N TYR A 147 6.36 9.62 11.85
CA TYR A 147 5.87 10.27 13.07
C TYR A 147 5.50 9.27 14.17
N TYR A 148 4.77 8.21 13.82
CA TYR A 148 4.38 7.17 14.76
C TYR A 148 5.54 6.22 15.11
N ASP A 149 6.42 6.00 14.14
CA ASP A 149 7.64 5.23 14.35
C ASP A 149 8.57 5.89 15.39
N ASP A 150 8.72 7.21 15.35
CA ASP A 150 9.51 7.95 16.35
C ASP A 150 8.95 7.84 17.77
N GLN A 151 7.63 7.71 17.90
CA GLN A 151 6.98 7.58 19.20
C GLN A 151 7.10 6.18 19.81
N THR A 152 7.17 5.17 18.96
CA THR A 152 7.09 3.75 19.36
C THR A 152 8.40 3.00 19.17
N ASN A 153 9.34 3.55 18.42
CA ASN A 153 10.58 2.92 17.99
C ASN A 153 10.34 1.57 17.29
N TYR A 154 9.28 1.48 16.50
CA TYR A 154 8.86 0.23 15.88
C TYR A 154 9.94 -0.31 14.92
N SER A 155 10.46 0.54 14.02
CA SER A 155 11.52 0.19 13.07
C SER A 155 12.79 -0.27 13.77
N SER A 156 13.23 0.45 14.80
CA SER A 156 14.39 0.09 15.63
C SER A 156 14.25 -1.31 16.23
N SER A 157 13.03 -1.68 16.64
CA SER A 157 12.74 -2.98 17.27
C SER A 157 12.73 -4.14 16.27
N ILE A 158 12.45 -3.88 14.99
CA ILE A 158 12.37 -4.92 13.95
C ILE A 158 13.59 -4.96 13.03
N LYS A 159 14.46 -3.95 13.04
CA LYS A 159 15.54 -3.74 12.06
C LYS A 159 16.46 -4.95 11.84
N SER A 160 16.77 -5.72 12.88
CA SER A 160 17.62 -6.92 12.76
C SER A 160 16.90 -8.14 12.19
N HIS A 161 15.58 -8.09 12.08
CA HIS A 161 14.73 -9.20 11.62
C HIS A 161 14.26 -9.04 10.17
N VAL A 162 14.25 -7.81 9.64
CA VAL A 162 13.78 -7.52 8.26
C VAL A 162 14.84 -7.85 7.23
#